data_AF-A0AAX4IBN5-F1
#
_entry.id   AF-A0AAX4IBN5-F1
#
_cell.length_a   1.000
_cell.length_b   1.000
_cell.length_c   1.000
_cell.angle_alpha   90.00
_cell.angle_beta   90.00
_cell.angle_gamma   90.00
#
_symmetry.space_group_name_H-M   'P 1'
#
loop_
_entity.id
_entity.type
_entity.pdbx_description
1 polymer ?
#
loop_
_entity_poly.entity_id
_entity_poly.type
_entity_poly.pdbx_seq_one_letter_code
_entity_poly.pdbx_strand_id
1 'polypeptide(L)'
;MPLFRTPTGSVTVYQSVKKDQECITTTLRVVETSTTCGHGLSSSNSSSNNNYNNSKNTKTTKVSEIRAALPEYHLSPPWELLYDDLKLFLKHILLVPFIASPIWHTRRDGETRYPALDQSWVPRFANWGMIQRLVTTSQRRFQRLVDPYFPSGEMDELYPSIGNLICLGAHGLLVIVQLLFLLSLPWVATLPFNVILPYAFAFVTLNYIVCIPLNAGTSKGMLTSQDRFWPESEHWERHDDELWIFLNGVSVGSHWLQGNLNRLSRTFHRPITGIHNKTAGIIFDTIQCLLERCFYFGTTDTRHCYSVLAGQIAQREKIVLILHSQGGLQGSIVVDWLLANYPRETLRKIEIYTFGNAANHFNNPRAGLGDDTSATLGHVEHYGNAGDFVARWGAIHFKARVSDEDLNADLDEQSRAADLRYVLGRDKRQNNFSGLLFKHDVKGHLLNQHYLDRILPLNETLTGVVEDGKGKPVRGSFMNLTLRPEHAGQHLEGEGDRVYQHSRLWKYVNGRSPHDEGESHHRMVNGYHHSHPH
;
A
#
# COMPACT_ATOMS: atom_id res chain seq x y z
N MET A 1 15.48 18.45 37.80
CA MET A 1 16.40 17.65 36.98
C MET A 1 17.45 17.00 37.87
N PRO A 2 17.45 15.68 38.09
CA PRO A 2 18.68 14.97 38.40
C PRO A 2 19.37 14.58 37.07
N LEU A 3 20.63 14.98 36.92
CA LEU A 3 21.48 14.52 35.82
C LEU A 3 21.61 13.00 35.87
N PHE A 4 21.25 12.33 34.78
CA PHE A 4 21.71 10.96 34.51
C PHE A 4 23.24 10.97 34.50
N ARG A 5 23.87 10.45 35.56
CA ARG A 5 25.29 10.05 35.50
C ARG A 5 25.37 8.83 34.60
N THR A 6 25.87 9.00 33.38
CA THR A 6 26.33 7.87 32.55
C THR A 6 27.43 7.11 33.29
N PRO A 7 27.27 5.81 33.61
CA PRO A 7 28.36 5.01 34.14
C PRO A 7 29.45 4.91 33.08
N THR A 8 30.68 5.33 33.40
CA THR A 8 31.86 5.07 32.58
C THR A 8 32.23 3.59 32.72
N GLY A 9 31.55 2.75 31.94
CA GLY A 9 31.81 1.32 31.82
C GLY A 9 31.76 0.90 30.35
N SER A 10 32.66 0.01 29.94
CA SER A 10 32.60 -0.59 28.60
C SER A 10 31.45 -1.60 28.56
N VAL A 11 30.57 -1.44 27.56
CA VAL A 11 29.54 -2.42 27.22
C VAL A 11 30.04 -3.23 26.04
N THR A 12 30.24 -4.54 26.22
CA THR A 12 30.61 -5.44 25.14
C THR A 12 29.45 -6.38 24.84
N VAL A 13 28.97 -6.36 23.60
CA VAL A 13 27.87 -7.22 23.13
C VAL A 13 28.45 -8.37 22.31
N TYR A 14 28.22 -9.61 22.74
CA TYR A 14 28.54 -10.81 21.98
C TYR A 14 27.28 -11.38 21.36
N GLN A 15 27.24 -11.51 20.05
CA GLN A 15 26.15 -12.18 19.34
C GLN A 15 26.57 -13.60 18.96
N SER A 16 25.74 -14.59 19.28
CA SER A 16 25.88 -15.96 18.77
C SER A 16 24.57 -16.41 18.17
N VAL A 17 24.62 -17.00 16.97
CA VAL A 17 23.45 -17.51 16.26
C VAL A 17 23.50 -19.02 16.32
N LYS A 18 22.41 -19.66 16.74
CA LYS A 18 22.26 -21.12 16.75
C LYS A 18 21.07 -21.51 15.90
N LYS A 19 21.24 -22.55 15.09
CA LYS A 19 20.16 -23.17 14.32
C LYS A 19 19.69 -24.39 15.09
N ASP A 20 18.53 -24.29 15.72
CA ASP A 20 17.83 -25.43 16.31
C ASP A 20 16.97 -26.10 15.22
N GLN A 21 16.43 -27.30 15.49
CA GLN A 21 15.71 -28.08 14.47
C GLN A 21 14.46 -27.37 13.90
N GLU A 22 13.84 -26.47 14.68
CA GLU A 22 12.59 -25.79 14.30
C GLU A 22 12.73 -24.26 14.12
N CYS A 23 13.78 -23.62 14.65
CA CYS A 23 13.96 -22.17 14.54
C CYS A 23 15.43 -21.74 14.61
N ILE A 24 15.75 -20.56 14.06
CA ILE A 24 17.05 -19.92 14.27
C ILE A 24 16.91 -18.95 15.43
N THR A 25 17.74 -19.15 16.45
CA THR A 25 17.78 -18.29 17.63
C THR A 25 19.07 -17.47 17.64
N THR A 26 18.96 -16.19 17.97
CA THR A 26 20.10 -15.34 18.29
C THR A 26 20.19 -15.19 19.80
N THR A 27 21.37 -15.45 20.35
CA THR A 27 21.71 -15.17 21.73
C THR A 27 22.63 -13.95 21.77
N LEU A 28 22.17 -12.84 22.35
CA LEU A 28 23.00 -11.69 22.68
C LEU A 28 23.45 -11.79 24.14
N ARG A 29 24.75 -11.73 24.37
CA ARG A 29 25.33 -11.60 25.70
C ARG A 29 25.89 -10.20 25.85
N VAL A 30 25.23 -9.39 26.69
CA VAL A 30 25.70 -8.04 27.02
C VAL A 30 26.50 -8.12 28.31
N VAL A 31 27.77 -7.71 28.25
CA VAL A 31 28.67 -7.65 29.40
C VAL A 31 28.87 -6.18 29.76
N GLU A 32 28.23 -5.73 30.83
CA GLU A 32 28.42 -4.40 31.39
C GLU A 32 29.47 -4.46 32.49
N THR A 33 30.55 -3.69 32.33
CA THR A 33 31.62 -3.63 33.34
C THR A 33 31.60 -2.26 34.00
N SER A 34 31.09 -2.17 35.23
CA SER A 34 31.10 -0.92 36.01
C SER A 34 32.26 -0.91 37.00
N THR A 35 33.02 0.19 37.03
CA THR A 35 34.09 0.41 38.02
C THR A 35 33.64 1.53 38.96
N THR A 36 33.33 1.21 40.21
CA THR A 36 33.03 2.21 41.24
C THR A 36 34.30 2.63 41.95
N CYS A 37 34.77 3.86 41.72
CA CYS A 37 35.83 4.48 42.52
C CYS A 37 35.20 5.01 43.83
N GLY A 38 35.60 4.43 44.97
CA GLY A 38 35.18 4.92 46.28
C GLY A 38 35.87 6.23 46.62
N HIS A 39 35.15 7.35 46.60
CA HIS A 39 35.61 8.59 47.23
C HIS A 39 35.29 8.53 48.72
N GLY A 40 36.30 8.31 49.55
CA GLY A 40 36.21 8.55 50.99
C GLY A 40 36.12 10.06 51.25
N LEU A 41 35.01 10.50 51.84
CA LEU A 41 34.89 11.83 52.43
C LEU A 41 35.72 11.86 53.72
N SER A 42 36.88 12.50 53.67
CA SER A 42 37.67 12.80 54.88
C SER A 42 37.04 13.99 55.61
N SER A 43 36.24 13.72 56.65
CA SER A 43 35.96 14.72 57.68
C SER A 43 37.12 14.78 58.66
N SER A 44 37.73 15.95 58.77
CA SER A 44 38.73 16.29 59.78
C SER A 44 38.17 16.16 61.20
N ASN A 45 38.75 15.27 62.03
CA ASN A 45 39.26 15.63 63.36
C ASN A 45 39.93 14.45 64.10
N SER A 46 41.15 14.74 64.57
CA SER A 46 41.92 14.18 65.69
C SER A 46 42.11 12.66 65.89
N SER A 47 43.40 12.34 66.08
CA SER A 47 44.01 11.28 66.92
C SER A 47 44.07 9.83 66.43
N SER A 48 45.31 9.46 66.10
CA SER A 48 46.02 8.22 66.42
C SER A 48 45.70 6.91 65.69
N ASN A 49 46.81 6.26 65.31
CA ASN A 49 47.07 4.87 64.95
C ASN A 49 47.02 4.42 63.48
N ASN A 50 48.15 3.82 63.12
CA ASN A 50 48.45 3.04 61.92
C ASN A 50 47.36 2.02 61.58
N ASN A 51 46.99 1.93 60.29
CA ASN A 51 46.92 0.66 59.59
C ASN A 51 46.84 0.85 58.07
N TYR A 52 47.70 0.12 57.36
CA TYR A 52 47.61 -0.13 55.92
C TYR A 52 46.23 -0.72 55.58
N ASN A 53 45.44 -0.06 54.73
CA ASN A 53 44.27 -0.68 54.10
C ASN A 53 44.31 -0.46 52.59
N ASN A 54 44.53 -1.56 51.88
CA ASN A 54 44.39 -1.71 50.43
C ASN A 54 43.00 -1.25 49.98
N SER A 55 42.92 -0.24 49.11
CA SER A 55 41.71 0.12 48.37
C SER A 55 41.39 -1.01 47.37
N LYS A 56 40.48 -1.91 47.73
CA LYS A 56 39.90 -2.89 46.79
C LYS A 56 38.90 -2.17 45.88
N ASN A 57 39.32 -1.85 44.66
CA ASN A 57 38.39 -1.53 43.57
C ASN A 57 37.51 -2.77 43.30
N THR A 58 36.21 -2.67 43.58
CA THR A 58 35.23 -3.71 43.24
C THR A 58 34.78 -3.48 41.80
N LYS A 59 35.10 -4.43 40.91
CA LYS A 59 34.66 -4.44 39.52
C LYS A 59 33.41 -5.31 39.45
N THR A 60 32.27 -4.71 39.17
CA THR A 60 31.01 -5.45 39.05
C THR A 60 30.75 -5.70 37.57
N THR A 61 30.67 -6.97 37.18
CA THR A 61 30.38 -7.39 35.81
C THR A 61 28.96 -7.95 35.78
N LYS A 62 28.03 -7.27 35.09
CA LYS A 62 26.67 -7.76 34.86
C LYS A 62 26.63 -8.42 33.48
N VAL A 63 26.26 -9.69 33.43
CA VAL A 63 26.10 -10.44 32.17
C VAL A 63 24.61 -10.71 31.99
N SER A 64 23.99 -10.11 30.98
CA SER A 64 22.64 -10.47 30.54
C SER A 64 22.72 -11.32 29.28
N GLU A 65 22.10 -12.50 29.31
CA GLU A 65 21.95 -13.37 28.15
C GLU A 65 20.51 -13.28 27.64
N ILE A 66 20.37 -12.82 26.40
CA ILE A 66 19.10 -12.56 25.75
C ILE A 66 18.95 -13.54 24.60
N ARG A 67 17.94 -14.40 24.62
CA ARG A 67 17.61 -15.30 23.51
C ARG A 67 16.40 -14.79 22.76
N ALA A 68 16.57 -14.50 21.48
CA ALA A 68 15.51 -14.08 20.57
C ALA A 68 15.32 -15.13 19.46
N ALA A 69 14.08 -15.53 19.20
CA ALA A 69 13.74 -16.25 17.98
C ALA A 69 13.69 -15.25 16.82
N LEU A 70 14.37 -15.54 15.72
CA LEU A 70 14.35 -14.68 14.54
C LEU A 70 13.02 -14.86 13.77
N PRO A 71 12.52 -13.81 13.10
CA PRO A 71 11.24 -13.86 12.41
C PRO A 71 11.20 -14.94 11.31
N GLU A 72 10.27 -15.88 11.42
CA GLU A 72 10.10 -17.00 10.48
C GLU A 72 9.92 -16.54 9.03
N TYR A 73 9.27 -15.40 8.75
CA TYR A 73 9.06 -14.93 7.38
C TYR A 73 10.37 -14.78 6.58
N HIS A 74 11.46 -14.35 7.24
CA HIS A 74 12.76 -14.17 6.61
C HIS A 74 13.61 -15.45 6.57
N LEU A 75 13.16 -16.51 7.25
CA LEU A 75 13.92 -17.75 7.47
C LEU A 75 13.25 -18.97 6.87
N SER A 76 11.92 -18.92 6.72
CA SER A 76 11.11 -19.97 6.13
C SER A 76 11.51 -20.13 4.67
N PRO A 77 11.57 -21.38 4.20
CA PRO A 77 11.86 -21.62 2.81
C PRO A 77 10.73 -21.08 1.90
N PRO A 78 11.04 -20.67 0.67
CA PRO A 78 10.06 -20.02 -0.21
C PRO A 78 8.79 -20.84 -0.49
N TRP A 79 8.87 -22.18 -0.48
CA TRP A 79 7.70 -23.04 -0.71
C TRP A 79 6.72 -23.03 0.45
N GLU A 80 7.18 -22.83 1.69
CA GLU A 80 6.30 -22.68 2.85
C GLU A 80 5.55 -21.36 2.80
N LEU A 81 6.26 -20.27 2.48
CA LEU A 81 5.66 -18.94 2.25
C LEU A 81 4.61 -18.99 1.14
N LEU A 82 4.93 -19.66 0.02
CA LEU A 82 4.00 -19.85 -1.09
C LEU A 82 2.77 -20.64 -0.67
N TYR A 83 2.95 -21.72 0.11
CA TYR A 83 1.84 -22.56 0.56
C TYR A 83 0.90 -21.81 1.51
N ASP A 84 1.43 -21.04 2.44
CA ASP A 84 0.62 -20.25 3.38
C ASP A 84 -0.12 -19.10 2.69
N ASP A 85 0.55 -18.42 1.78
CA ASP A 85 -0.06 -17.39 0.95
C ASP A 85 -1.13 -17.96 0.02
N LEU A 86 -0.91 -19.16 -0.53
CA LEU A 86 -1.89 -19.88 -1.34
C LEU A 86 -3.10 -20.31 -0.50
N LYS A 87 -2.91 -20.78 0.74
CA LYS A 87 -4.04 -21.06 1.65
C LYS A 87 -4.85 -19.80 1.92
N LEU A 88 -4.18 -18.67 2.18
CA LEU A 88 -4.84 -17.39 2.42
C LEU A 88 -5.61 -16.93 1.17
N PHE A 89 -5.03 -17.11 -0.01
CA PHE A 89 -5.66 -16.86 -1.30
C PHE A 89 -6.93 -17.70 -1.45
N LEU A 90 -6.84 -19.03 -1.28
CA LEU A 90 -7.96 -19.96 -1.39
C LEU A 90 -9.06 -19.70 -0.36
N LYS A 91 -8.72 -19.24 0.85
CA LYS A 91 -9.70 -18.84 1.88
C LYS A 91 -10.58 -17.69 1.40
N HIS A 92 -10.03 -16.76 0.63
CA HIS A 92 -10.72 -15.55 0.19
C HIS A 92 -11.22 -15.62 -1.25
N ILE A 93 -10.84 -16.63 -2.03
CA ILE A 93 -11.22 -16.77 -3.45
C ILE A 93 -12.74 -16.80 -3.67
N LEU A 94 -13.53 -17.21 -2.68
CA LEU A 94 -15.00 -17.18 -2.75
C LEU A 94 -15.57 -15.77 -2.87
N LEU A 95 -14.78 -14.73 -2.59
CA LEU A 95 -15.14 -13.34 -2.83
C LEU A 95 -14.96 -12.93 -4.31
N VAL A 96 -14.33 -13.78 -5.14
CA VAL A 96 -14.00 -13.46 -6.53
C VAL A 96 -15.22 -13.32 -7.45
N PRO A 97 -16.24 -14.20 -7.40
CA PRO A 97 -17.45 -14.05 -8.22
C PRO A 97 -18.26 -12.77 -7.93
N PHE A 98 -17.97 -12.13 -6.80
CA PHE A 98 -18.61 -10.95 -6.26
C PHE A 98 -17.83 -9.65 -6.57
N ILE A 99 -16.92 -9.68 -7.54
CA ILE A 99 -15.98 -8.58 -7.79
C ILE A 99 -16.51 -7.47 -8.69
N ALA A 100 -17.37 -7.79 -9.66
CA ALA A 100 -17.56 -6.95 -10.86
C ALA A 100 -19.03 -6.73 -11.23
N SER A 101 -19.94 -6.59 -10.25
CA SER A 101 -21.34 -6.27 -10.55
C SER A 101 -21.59 -4.76 -10.44
N PRO A 102 -21.93 -4.06 -11.55
CA PRO A 102 -22.31 -2.65 -11.52
C PRO A 102 -23.52 -2.36 -10.64
N ILE A 103 -24.32 -3.40 -10.34
CA ILE A 103 -25.51 -3.35 -9.48
C ILE A 103 -25.16 -3.00 -8.03
N TRP A 104 -23.88 -3.10 -7.66
CA TRP A 104 -23.41 -2.89 -6.29
C TRP A 104 -22.96 -1.45 -6.01
N HIS A 105 -23.03 -0.60 -7.03
CA HIS A 105 -22.95 0.84 -6.86
C HIS A 105 -24.33 1.42 -6.57
N THR A 106 -24.36 2.42 -5.68
CA THR A 106 -25.57 3.22 -5.50
C THR A 106 -25.86 3.94 -6.80
N ARG A 107 -27.01 3.60 -7.39
CA ARG A 107 -27.51 4.25 -8.60
C ARG A 107 -27.56 5.77 -8.36
N ARG A 108 -26.94 6.54 -9.26
CA ARG A 108 -26.99 8.01 -9.22
C ARG A 108 -28.26 8.48 -9.92
N ASP A 109 -29.34 8.66 -9.14
CA ASP A 109 -30.60 9.16 -9.65
C ASP A 109 -30.60 10.70 -9.74
N GLY A 110 -30.71 11.25 -10.96
CA GLY A 110 -30.80 12.69 -11.24
C GLY A 110 -30.77 13.00 -12.75
N GLU A 111 -31.09 14.24 -13.15
CA GLU A 111 -30.86 14.75 -14.52
C GLU A 111 -29.37 15.10 -14.72
N THR A 112 -28.49 14.14 -14.49
CA THR A 112 -27.04 14.32 -14.63
C THR A 112 -26.69 14.49 -16.11
N ARG A 113 -26.06 15.62 -16.44
CA ARG A 113 -25.62 15.94 -17.80
C ARG A 113 -24.18 15.47 -17.99
N TYR A 114 -24.01 14.15 -18.14
CA TYR A 114 -22.71 13.56 -18.45
C TYR A 114 -22.12 14.17 -19.73
N PRO A 115 -20.78 14.29 -19.83
CA PRO A 115 -20.14 14.70 -21.07
C PRO A 115 -20.56 13.76 -22.22
N ALA A 116 -20.73 14.30 -23.42
CA ALA A 116 -21.08 13.48 -24.58
C ALA A 116 -19.96 12.47 -24.87
N LEU A 117 -20.33 11.22 -25.11
CA LEU A 117 -19.38 10.18 -25.52
C LEU A 117 -18.65 10.59 -26.80
N ASP A 118 -17.37 10.23 -26.89
CA ASP A 118 -16.58 10.50 -28.08
C ASP A 118 -17.22 9.81 -29.32
N GLN A 119 -17.26 10.53 -30.43
CA GLN A 119 -17.76 10.04 -31.73
C GLN A 119 -16.61 9.73 -32.70
N SER A 120 -15.36 9.72 -32.25
CA SER A 120 -14.18 9.44 -33.08
C SER A 120 -14.19 8.08 -33.79
N TRP A 121 -14.95 7.10 -33.27
CA TRP A 121 -15.17 5.79 -33.89
C TRP A 121 -16.08 5.85 -35.13
N VAL A 122 -16.86 6.92 -35.31
CA VAL A 122 -17.72 7.10 -36.48
C VAL A 122 -16.84 7.49 -37.66
N PRO A 123 -16.78 6.68 -38.74
CA PRO A 123 -15.95 7.00 -39.89
C PRO A 123 -16.33 8.37 -40.46
N ARG A 124 -15.33 9.23 -40.72
CA ARG A 124 -15.56 10.62 -41.20
C ARG A 124 -16.41 10.66 -42.47
N PHE A 125 -16.28 9.66 -43.34
CA PHE A 125 -17.06 9.52 -44.57
C PHE A 125 -18.51 9.09 -44.34
N ALA A 126 -18.93 8.77 -43.11
CA ALA A 126 -20.29 8.41 -42.72
C ALA A 126 -20.91 9.44 -41.74
N ASN A 127 -20.14 10.43 -41.31
CA ASN A 127 -20.55 11.44 -40.34
C ASN A 127 -21.31 12.61 -41.00
N TRP A 128 -22.50 12.33 -41.55
CA TRP A 128 -23.34 13.34 -42.22
C TRP A 128 -24.58 13.60 -41.36
N GLY A 129 -25.22 14.76 -41.51
CA GLY A 129 -26.18 15.30 -40.54
C GLY A 129 -27.28 14.35 -40.05
N MET A 130 -27.81 13.45 -40.88
CA MET A 130 -28.81 12.46 -40.44
C MET A 130 -28.20 11.34 -39.58
N ILE A 131 -27.07 10.78 -40.01
CA ILE A 131 -26.34 9.74 -39.27
C ILE A 131 -25.79 10.32 -37.97
N GLN A 132 -25.24 11.53 -37.99
CA GLN A 132 -24.74 12.20 -36.79
C GLN A 132 -25.86 12.45 -35.76
N ARG A 133 -27.06 12.89 -36.21
CA ARG A 133 -28.22 13.03 -35.33
C ARG A 133 -28.69 11.70 -34.76
N LEU A 134 -28.68 10.64 -35.58
CA LEU A 134 -29.08 9.30 -35.15
C LEU A 134 -28.08 8.73 -34.14
N VAL A 135 -26.78 8.81 -34.41
CA VAL A 135 -25.71 8.43 -33.49
C VAL A 135 -25.81 9.22 -32.18
N THR A 136 -25.94 10.55 -32.25
CA THR A 136 -26.07 11.39 -31.05
C THR A 136 -27.34 11.06 -30.25
N THR A 137 -28.45 10.77 -30.92
CA THR A 137 -29.71 10.39 -30.25
C THR A 137 -29.61 9.02 -29.58
N SER A 138 -29.00 8.05 -30.27
CA SER A 138 -28.75 6.70 -29.74
C SER A 138 -27.78 6.73 -28.57
N GLN A 139 -26.67 7.49 -28.68
CA GLN A 139 -25.72 7.70 -27.58
C GLN A 139 -26.40 8.34 -26.38
N ARG A 140 -27.21 9.40 -26.55
CA ARG A 140 -27.95 10.00 -25.44
C ARG A 140 -28.90 9.03 -24.76
N ARG A 141 -29.59 8.15 -25.53
CA ARG A 141 -30.47 7.11 -24.95
C ARG A 141 -29.67 6.07 -24.17
N PHE A 142 -28.54 5.65 -24.72
CA PHE A 142 -27.62 4.72 -24.07
C PHE A 142 -27.05 5.29 -22.77
N GLN A 143 -26.53 6.52 -22.81
CA GLN A 143 -26.02 7.26 -21.66
C GLN A 143 -27.06 7.36 -20.53
N ARG A 144 -28.31 7.69 -20.85
CA ARG A 144 -29.40 7.71 -19.86
C ARG A 144 -29.67 6.37 -19.18
N LEU A 145 -29.39 5.25 -19.86
CA LEU A 145 -29.59 3.91 -19.31
C LEU A 145 -28.36 3.43 -18.51
N VAL A 146 -27.16 3.81 -18.93
CA VAL A 146 -25.89 3.27 -18.45
C VAL A 146 -25.25 4.15 -17.39
N ASP A 147 -25.14 5.46 -17.63
CA ASP A 147 -24.36 6.37 -16.81
C ASP A 147 -24.79 6.42 -15.33
N PRO A 148 -26.08 6.22 -14.95
CA PRO A 148 -26.47 6.12 -13.54
C PRO A 148 -25.79 4.98 -12.76
N TYR A 149 -25.27 3.96 -13.45
CA TYR A 149 -24.56 2.81 -12.86
C TYR A 149 -23.03 2.97 -12.86
N PHE A 150 -22.50 3.96 -13.58
CA PHE A 150 -21.07 4.21 -13.73
C PHE A 150 -20.76 5.68 -13.41
N PRO A 151 -20.56 6.02 -12.12
CA PRO A 151 -20.37 7.39 -11.67
C PRO A 151 -19.19 8.11 -12.34
N SER A 152 -18.20 7.38 -12.82
CA SER A 152 -17.04 7.89 -13.56
C SER A 152 -17.19 7.96 -15.09
N GLY A 153 -18.34 7.58 -15.63
CA GLY A 153 -18.57 7.55 -17.08
C GLY A 153 -17.56 6.66 -17.80
N GLU A 154 -17.07 7.09 -18.97
CA GLU A 154 -16.13 6.32 -19.80
C GLU A 154 -14.77 6.03 -19.14
N MET A 155 -14.41 6.72 -18.05
CA MET A 155 -13.16 6.46 -17.31
C MET A 155 -13.23 5.19 -16.45
N ASP A 156 -14.44 4.70 -16.17
CA ASP A 156 -14.69 3.46 -15.44
C ASP A 156 -14.30 2.24 -16.29
N GLU A 157 -13.57 1.27 -15.74
CA GLU A 157 -13.08 0.11 -16.49
C GLU A 157 -14.22 -0.81 -17.01
N LEU A 158 -15.39 -0.79 -16.36
CA LEU A 158 -16.55 -1.58 -16.73
C LEU A 158 -17.61 -0.79 -17.51
N TYR A 159 -17.40 0.51 -17.74
CA TYR A 159 -18.30 1.29 -18.59
C TYR A 159 -18.40 0.62 -19.97
N PRO A 160 -19.59 0.41 -20.53
CA PRO A 160 -19.78 -0.30 -21.81
C PRO A 160 -19.38 0.55 -23.04
N SER A 161 -18.17 1.13 -23.02
CA SER A 161 -17.51 1.73 -24.18
C SER A 161 -16.94 0.62 -25.08
N ILE A 162 -16.70 0.94 -26.35
CA ILE A 162 -16.09 0.00 -27.30
C ILE A 162 -14.73 -0.49 -26.79
N GLY A 163 -13.90 0.42 -26.26
CA GLY A 163 -12.58 0.07 -25.72
C GLY A 163 -12.67 -0.90 -24.55
N ASN A 164 -13.53 -0.62 -23.57
CA ASN A 164 -13.74 -1.51 -22.43
C ASN A 164 -14.35 -2.85 -22.84
N LEU A 165 -15.29 -2.89 -23.78
CA LEU A 165 -15.86 -4.14 -24.29
C LEU A 165 -14.81 -5.01 -24.99
N ILE A 166 -13.87 -4.41 -25.73
CA ILE A 166 -12.73 -5.13 -26.32
C ILE A 166 -11.84 -5.69 -25.22
N CYS A 167 -11.49 -4.89 -24.20
CA CYS A 167 -10.70 -5.34 -23.06
C CYS A 167 -11.39 -6.49 -22.31
N LEU A 168 -12.68 -6.37 -22.00
CA LEU A 168 -13.47 -7.40 -21.34
C LEU A 168 -13.57 -8.68 -22.17
N GLY A 169 -13.81 -8.56 -23.48
CA GLY A 169 -13.84 -9.71 -24.39
C GLY A 169 -12.49 -10.43 -24.47
N ALA A 170 -11.39 -9.67 -24.58
CA ALA A 170 -10.04 -10.21 -24.60
C ALA A 170 -9.68 -10.91 -23.29
N HIS A 171 -9.96 -10.29 -22.14
CA HIS A 171 -9.73 -10.91 -20.84
C HIS A 171 -10.62 -12.13 -20.61
N GLY A 172 -11.88 -12.11 -21.06
CA GLY A 172 -12.77 -13.27 -21.01
C GLY A 172 -12.22 -14.46 -21.81
N LEU A 173 -11.73 -14.22 -23.03
CA LEU A 173 -11.06 -15.24 -23.83
C LEU A 173 -9.78 -15.75 -23.16
N LEU A 174 -8.93 -14.84 -22.66
CA LEU A 174 -7.69 -15.19 -21.97
C LEU A 174 -7.96 -16.05 -20.73
N VAL A 175 -8.97 -15.72 -19.93
CA VAL A 175 -9.35 -16.52 -18.75
C VAL A 175 -9.70 -17.95 -19.17
N ILE A 176 -10.53 -18.14 -20.19
CA ILE A 176 -10.90 -19.48 -20.67
C ILE A 176 -9.66 -20.25 -21.13
N VAL A 177 -8.84 -19.65 -21.98
CA VAL A 177 -7.67 -20.29 -22.60
C VAL A 177 -6.59 -20.60 -21.55
N GLN A 178 -6.35 -19.69 -20.59
CA GLN A 178 -5.39 -19.88 -19.49
C GLN A 178 -5.84 -20.95 -18.52
N LEU A 179 -7.13 -20.99 -18.17
CA LEU A 179 -7.67 -22.07 -17.32
C LEU A 179 -7.56 -23.43 -18.02
N LEU A 180 -7.89 -23.52 -19.31
CA LEU A 180 -7.71 -24.76 -20.09
C LEU A 180 -6.25 -25.21 -20.13
N PHE A 181 -5.31 -24.26 -20.29
CA PHE A 181 -3.88 -24.55 -20.20
C PHE A 181 -3.49 -25.09 -18.83
N LEU A 182 -3.87 -24.43 -17.74
CA LEU A 182 -3.58 -24.90 -16.38
C LEU A 182 -4.21 -26.29 -16.10
N LEU A 183 -5.45 -26.52 -16.54
CA LEU A 183 -6.13 -27.81 -16.42
C LEU A 183 -5.46 -28.93 -17.24
N SER A 184 -4.78 -28.58 -18.34
CA SER A 184 -4.02 -29.55 -19.14
C SER A 184 -2.71 -29.96 -18.48
N LEU A 185 -2.12 -29.13 -17.61
CA LEU A 185 -0.77 -29.36 -17.07
C LEU A 185 -0.60 -30.71 -16.36
N PRO A 186 -1.52 -31.21 -15.51
CA PRO A 186 -1.37 -32.52 -14.88
C PRO A 186 -1.26 -33.67 -15.88
N TRP A 187 -1.98 -33.58 -17.00
CA TRP A 187 -1.97 -34.59 -18.06
C TRP A 187 -0.71 -34.45 -18.92
N VAL A 188 -0.39 -33.23 -19.34
CA VAL A 188 0.78 -32.93 -20.17
C VAL A 188 2.07 -33.25 -19.42
N ALA A 189 2.12 -33.09 -18.10
CA ALA A 189 3.26 -33.43 -17.26
C ALA A 189 3.67 -34.92 -17.32
N THR A 190 2.77 -35.81 -17.77
CA THR A 190 3.10 -37.23 -17.97
C THR A 190 3.81 -37.51 -19.30
N LEU A 191 3.86 -36.52 -20.20
CA LEU A 191 4.49 -36.66 -21.52
C LEU A 191 6.01 -36.45 -21.45
N PRO A 192 6.75 -36.92 -22.47
CA PRO A 192 8.18 -36.62 -22.58
C PRO A 192 8.48 -35.12 -22.62
N PHE A 193 9.60 -34.71 -22.02
CA PHE A 193 10.00 -33.29 -21.90
C PHE A 193 10.07 -32.56 -23.26
N ASN A 194 10.44 -33.27 -24.34
CA ASN A 194 10.48 -32.75 -25.71
C ASN A 194 9.08 -32.42 -26.29
N VAL A 195 7.99 -32.83 -25.64
CA VAL A 195 6.62 -32.43 -25.98
C VAL A 195 6.13 -31.32 -25.06
N ILE A 196 6.41 -31.45 -23.75
CA ILE A 196 5.99 -30.47 -22.73
C ILE A 196 6.59 -29.10 -23.01
N LEU A 197 7.91 -29.04 -23.26
CA LEU A 197 8.62 -27.77 -23.39
C LEU A 197 8.12 -26.97 -24.60
N PRO A 198 8.00 -27.54 -25.83
CA PRO A 198 7.41 -26.82 -26.95
C PRO A 198 5.95 -26.43 -26.73
N TYR A 199 5.14 -27.28 -26.08
CA TYR A 199 3.75 -26.97 -25.77
C TYR A 199 3.64 -25.73 -24.87
N ALA A 200 4.36 -25.72 -23.75
CA ALA A 200 4.38 -24.61 -22.82
C ALA A 200 4.94 -23.34 -23.48
N PHE A 201 6.03 -23.46 -24.24
CA PHE A 201 6.62 -22.34 -24.96
C PHE A 201 5.66 -21.75 -26.00
N ALA A 202 5.01 -22.59 -26.80
CA ALA A 202 4.05 -22.15 -27.80
C ALA A 202 2.83 -21.45 -27.16
N PHE A 203 2.30 -22.01 -26.08
CA PHE A 203 1.20 -21.40 -25.34
C PHE A 203 1.57 -20.04 -24.78
N VAL A 204 2.69 -19.95 -24.05
CA VAL A 204 3.18 -18.71 -23.46
C VAL A 204 3.39 -17.65 -24.55
N THR A 205 4.05 -18.03 -25.66
CA THR A 205 4.29 -17.14 -26.79
C THR A 205 2.97 -16.61 -27.39
N LEU A 206 2.01 -17.49 -27.64
CA LEU A 206 0.69 -17.10 -28.17
C LEU A 206 -0.06 -16.18 -27.20
N ASN A 207 -0.02 -16.48 -25.90
CA ASN A 207 -0.63 -15.65 -24.87
C ASN A 207 -0.04 -14.22 -24.88
N TYR A 208 1.29 -14.10 -24.95
CA TYR A 208 1.95 -12.80 -25.07
C TYR A 208 1.54 -12.06 -26.34
N ILE A 209 1.45 -12.74 -27.48
CA ILE A 209 1.00 -12.15 -28.75
C ILE A 209 -0.41 -11.57 -28.62
N VAL A 210 -1.34 -12.31 -28.00
CA VAL A 210 -2.72 -11.83 -27.77
C VAL A 210 -2.74 -10.64 -26.81
N CYS A 211 -1.79 -10.56 -25.86
CA CYS A 211 -1.69 -9.45 -24.92
C CYS A 211 -0.98 -8.21 -25.49
N ILE A 212 -0.29 -8.29 -26.64
CA ILE A 212 0.36 -7.12 -27.29
C ILE A 212 -0.63 -5.95 -27.48
N PRO A 213 -1.80 -6.13 -28.13
CA PRO A 213 -2.74 -5.02 -28.32
C PRO A 213 -3.31 -4.46 -27.02
N LEU A 214 -3.49 -5.28 -25.97
CA LEU A 214 -3.92 -4.81 -24.65
C LEU A 214 -2.89 -3.91 -23.98
N ASN A 215 -1.61 -4.14 -24.24
CA ASN A 215 -0.50 -3.39 -23.65
C ASN A 215 0.10 -2.32 -24.59
N ALA A 216 -0.41 -2.21 -25.82
CA ALA A 216 0.09 -1.28 -26.82
C ALA A 216 -0.26 0.18 -26.45
N GLY A 217 0.56 1.13 -26.89
CA GLY A 217 0.30 2.57 -26.69
C GLY A 217 1.05 3.20 -25.51
N THR A 218 1.85 2.43 -24.76
CA THR A 218 2.73 2.98 -23.71
C THR A 218 4.10 3.35 -24.27
N SER A 219 4.70 4.44 -23.77
CA SER A 219 6.06 4.85 -24.12
C SER A 219 7.00 4.43 -23.00
N LYS A 220 7.94 3.51 -23.29
CA LYS A 220 8.85 2.93 -22.28
C LYS A 220 8.13 2.29 -21.07
N GLY A 221 6.90 1.82 -21.26
CA GLY A 221 6.08 1.26 -20.17
C GLY A 221 5.46 2.33 -19.27
N MET A 222 5.33 3.57 -19.76
CA MET A 222 4.71 4.68 -19.04
C MET A 222 3.63 5.33 -19.90
N LEU A 223 2.66 5.94 -19.21
CA LEU A 223 1.63 6.81 -19.77
C LEU A 223 1.52 8.07 -18.90
N THR A 224 0.96 9.14 -19.45
CA THR A 224 0.63 10.34 -18.69
C THR A 224 -0.85 10.63 -18.81
N SER A 225 -1.43 11.29 -17.83
CA SER A 225 -2.78 11.85 -17.95
C SER A 225 -2.90 12.75 -19.18
N GLN A 226 -4.13 12.85 -19.70
CA GLN A 226 -4.47 13.64 -20.89
C GLN A 226 -4.96 15.05 -20.53
N ASP A 227 -4.59 15.55 -19.36
CA ASP A 227 -5.01 16.84 -18.80
C ASP A 227 -4.83 18.00 -19.78
N ARG A 228 -3.74 18.02 -20.54
CA ARG A 228 -3.44 19.05 -21.55
C ARG A 228 -4.47 19.22 -22.65
N PHE A 229 -5.35 18.24 -22.86
CA PHE A 229 -6.41 18.30 -23.88
C PHE A 229 -7.74 18.82 -23.32
N TRP A 230 -7.82 19.10 -22.03
CA TRP A 230 -9.04 19.48 -21.35
C TRP A 230 -9.09 20.99 -21.10
N PRO A 231 -10.15 21.70 -21.53
CA PRO A 231 -10.29 23.14 -21.27
C PRO A 231 -10.27 23.48 -19.77
N GLU A 232 -10.78 22.59 -18.92
CA GLU A 232 -10.79 22.79 -17.48
C GLU A 232 -9.38 22.80 -16.85
N SER A 233 -8.38 22.15 -17.46
CA SER A 233 -7.04 22.07 -16.90
C SER A 233 -6.22 23.35 -17.04
N GLU A 234 -6.62 24.25 -17.95
CA GLU A 234 -5.99 25.56 -18.11
C GLU A 234 -6.08 26.42 -16.84
N HIS A 235 -7.09 26.15 -16.02
CA HIS A 235 -7.37 26.90 -14.78
C HIS A 235 -6.78 26.23 -13.54
N TRP A 236 -6.11 25.09 -13.69
CA TRP A 236 -5.49 24.38 -12.55
C TRP A 236 -4.23 25.09 -12.08
N GLU A 237 -4.00 25.06 -10.77
CA GLU A 237 -2.74 25.53 -10.19
C GLU A 237 -1.59 24.63 -10.67
N ARG A 238 -0.44 25.25 -10.95
CA ARG A 238 0.75 24.52 -11.39
C ARG A 238 1.56 24.09 -10.19
N HIS A 239 1.81 22.79 -10.10
CA HIS A 239 2.63 22.15 -9.07
C HIS A 239 3.87 21.52 -9.70
N ASP A 240 4.74 22.34 -10.28
CA ASP A 240 5.93 21.86 -11.01
C ASP A 240 6.99 21.23 -10.09
N ASP A 241 6.89 21.46 -8.78
CA ASP A 241 7.72 20.90 -7.71
C ASP A 241 7.24 19.51 -7.24
N GLU A 242 6.00 19.14 -7.53
CA GLU A 242 5.40 17.86 -7.18
C GLU A 242 5.59 16.81 -8.29
N LEU A 243 5.71 15.53 -7.91
CA LEU A 243 5.66 14.40 -8.83
C LEU A 243 4.61 13.40 -8.38
N TRP A 244 3.62 13.16 -9.24
CA TRP A 244 2.55 12.21 -9.00
C TRP A 244 2.71 10.98 -9.88
N ILE A 245 2.82 9.82 -9.24
CA ILE A 245 2.98 8.52 -9.91
C ILE A 245 1.81 7.62 -9.56
N PHE A 246 1.27 6.93 -10.56
CA PHE A 246 0.30 5.85 -10.37
C PHE A 246 0.87 4.52 -10.88
N LEU A 247 0.80 3.48 -10.07
CA LEU A 247 1.17 2.11 -10.46
C LEU A 247 -0.06 1.20 -10.36
N ASN A 248 -0.47 0.65 -11.50
CA ASN A 248 -1.67 -0.18 -11.61
C ASN A 248 -1.47 -1.61 -11.09
N GLY A 249 -2.58 -2.32 -10.94
CA GLY A 249 -2.61 -3.73 -10.56
C GLY A 249 -2.72 -4.68 -11.75
N VAL A 250 -3.04 -5.94 -11.42
CA VAL A 250 -3.30 -7.04 -12.37
C VAL A 250 -4.37 -6.67 -13.39
N SER A 251 -4.32 -7.29 -14.57
CA SER A 251 -5.33 -7.20 -15.63
C SER A 251 -5.51 -5.82 -16.28
N VAL A 252 -4.67 -4.83 -15.99
CA VAL A 252 -4.85 -3.48 -16.54
C VAL A 252 -4.03 -3.31 -17.81
N GLY A 253 -4.72 -3.27 -18.95
CA GLY A 253 -4.17 -2.83 -20.23
C GLY A 253 -3.95 -1.31 -20.28
N SER A 254 -3.32 -0.83 -21.35
CA SER A 254 -3.02 0.60 -21.56
C SER A 254 -4.29 1.46 -21.58
N HIS A 255 -5.41 0.94 -22.11
CA HIS A 255 -6.70 1.61 -22.14
C HIS A 255 -7.25 1.89 -20.73
N TRP A 256 -7.35 0.87 -19.88
CA TRP A 256 -7.78 1.01 -18.49
C TRP A 256 -6.80 1.84 -17.67
N LEU A 257 -5.49 1.71 -17.91
CA LEU A 257 -4.51 2.58 -17.26
C LEU A 257 -4.76 4.06 -17.59
N GLN A 258 -5.01 4.40 -18.86
CA GLN A 258 -5.31 5.77 -19.24
C GLN A 258 -6.57 6.32 -18.55
N GLY A 259 -7.64 5.51 -18.44
CA GLY A 259 -8.85 5.88 -17.69
C GLY A 259 -8.55 6.19 -16.22
N ASN A 260 -7.71 5.37 -15.58
CA ASN A 260 -7.24 5.58 -14.22
C ASN A 260 -6.43 6.88 -14.05
N LEU A 261 -5.48 7.15 -14.95
CA LEU A 261 -4.71 8.39 -14.93
C LEU A 261 -5.61 9.61 -15.13
N ASN A 262 -6.54 9.52 -16.07
CA ASN A 262 -7.43 10.63 -16.37
C ASN A 262 -8.36 10.94 -15.19
N ARG A 263 -8.88 9.90 -14.55
CA ARG A 263 -9.67 10.04 -13.32
C ARG A 263 -8.86 10.70 -12.21
N LEU A 264 -7.69 10.14 -11.88
CA LEU A 264 -6.86 10.65 -10.78
C LEU A 264 -6.45 12.10 -11.03
N SER A 265 -6.12 12.43 -12.28
CA SER A 265 -5.81 13.81 -12.68
C SER A 265 -6.98 14.76 -12.47
N ARG A 266 -8.22 14.36 -12.81
CA ARG A 266 -9.44 15.14 -12.52
C ARG A 266 -9.77 15.24 -11.04
N THR A 267 -9.41 14.24 -10.24
CA THR A 267 -9.63 14.23 -8.79
C THR A 267 -8.71 15.23 -8.08
N PHE A 268 -7.42 15.26 -8.46
CA PHE A 268 -6.41 16.04 -7.77
C PHE A 268 -6.00 17.32 -8.50
N HIS A 269 -6.41 17.52 -9.76
CA HIS A 269 -6.00 18.63 -10.63
C HIS A 269 -4.48 18.72 -10.82
N ARG A 270 -3.85 17.55 -10.95
CA ARG A 270 -2.41 17.41 -11.24
C ARG A 270 -2.17 16.47 -12.42
N PRO A 271 -1.07 16.65 -13.17
CA PRO A 271 -0.63 15.66 -14.12
C PRO A 271 -0.15 14.39 -13.38
N ILE A 272 -0.66 13.23 -13.78
CA ILE A 272 -0.33 11.93 -13.17
C ILE A 272 0.47 11.10 -14.17
N THR A 273 1.63 10.61 -13.75
CA THR A 273 2.45 9.69 -14.53
C THR A 273 2.13 8.25 -14.15
N GLY A 274 1.59 7.49 -15.09
CA GLY A 274 1.31 6.07 -14.93
C GLY A 274 2.48 5.19 -15.29
N ILE A 275 2.82 4.26 -14.40
CA ILE A 275 3.79 3.20 -14.66
C ILE A 275 2.99 1.94 -14.93
N HIS A 276 3.20 1.37 -16.12
CA HIS A 276 2.34 0.31 -16.63
C HIS A 276 2.86 -1.05 -16.20
N ASN A 277 2.21 -1.63 -15.20
CA ASN A 277 2.28 -3.06 -14.93
C ASN A 277 1.48 -3.78 -16.02
N LYS A 278 2.20 -4.37 -16.97
CA LYS A 278 1.62 -4.98 -18.18
C LYS A 278 0.86 -6.25 -17.82
N THR A 279 -0.27 -6.46 -18.48
CA THR A 279 -1.06 -7.67 -18.28
C THR A 279 -0.64 -8.79 -19.24
N ALA A 280 -0.49 -9.99 -18.70
CA ALA A 280 -0.45 -11.26 -19.42
C ALA A 280 -1.81 -11.99 -19.34
N GLY A 281 -2.86 -11.33 -18.84
CA GLY A 281 -4.19 -11.88 -18.55
C GLY A 281 -4.38 -12.19 -17.07
N ILE A 282 -5.63 -12.08 -16.60
CA ILE A 282 -6.01 -12.11 -15.17
C ILE A 282 -5.38 -13.28 -14.41
N ILE A 283 -5.40 -14.50 -14.98
CA ILE A 283 -4.92 -15.70 -14.30
C ILE A 283 -3.40 -15.66 -14.14
N PHE A 284 -2.68 -15.33 -15.20
CA PHE A 284 -1.22 -15.27 -15.17
C PHE A 284 -0.71 -14.08 -14.35
N ASP A 285 -1.38 -12.94 -14.40
CA ASP A 285 -1.07 -11.80 -13.54
C ASP A 285 -1.24 -12.15 -12.06
N THR A 286 -2.31 -12.89 -11.72
CA THR A 286 -2.55 -13.35 -10.34
C THR A 286 -1.47 -14.31 -9.86
N ILE A 287 -1.04 -15.25 -10.72
CA ILE A 287 0.08 -16.15 -10.43
C ILE A 287 1.37 -15.36 -10.25
N GLN A 288 1.67 -14.41 -11.15
CA GLN A 288 2.83 -13.54 -11.03
C GLN A 288 2.79 -12.75 -9.72
N CYS A 289 1.65 -12.18 -9.34
CA CYS A 289 1.48 -11.45 -8.09
C CYS A 289 1.77 -12.34 -6.87
N LEU A 290 1.28 -13.59 -6.86
CA LEU A 290 1.57 -14.55 -5.79
C LEU A 290 3.08 -14.86 -5.73
N LEU A 291 3.71 -15.13 -6.88
CA LEU A 291 5.14 -15.42 -6.94
C LEU A 291 5.98 -14.21 -6.51
N GLU A 292 5.66 -13.01 -7.00
CA GLU A 292 6.34 -11.75 -6.65
C GLU A 292 6.28 -11.52 -5.14
N ARG A 293 5.13 -11.81 -4.52
CA ARG A 293 4.91 -11.67 -3.09
C ARG A 293 5.71 -12.67 -2.24
N CYS A 294 5.78 -13.93 -2.67
CA CYS A 294 6.44 -14.99 -1.88
C CYS A 294 7.95 -15.07 -2.11
N PHE A 295 8.42 -14.77 -3.33
CA PHE A 295 9.83 -14.84 -3.70
C PHE A 295 10.54 -13.48 -3.67
N TYR A 296 9.80 -12.38 -3.45
CA TYR A 296 10.34 -11.04 -3.29
C TYR A 296 11.28 -10.64 -4.44
N PHE A 297 10.79 -10.71 -5.68
CA PHE A 297 11.56 -10.27 -6.85
C PHE A 297 10.92 -9.04 -7.48
N GLY A 298 11.74 -8.06 -7.85
CA GLY A 298 11.26 -6.88 -8.56
C GLY A 298 11.06 -7.14 -10.05
N THR A 299 9.81 -7.04 -10.49
CA THR A 299 9.37 -7.03 -11.89
C THR A 299 9.91 -5.82 -12.67
N THR A 300 9.80 -5.82 -14.00
CA THR A 300 10.34 -4.74 -14.86
C THR A 300 9.70 -3.39 -14.54
N ASP A 301 8.39 -3.37 -14.35
CA ASP A 301 7.58 -2.20 -13.97
C ASP A 301 7.91 -1.71 -12.55
N THR A 302 8.12 -2.60 -11.58
CA THR A 302 8.67 -2.25 -10.25
C THR A 302 10.02 -1.53 -10.36
N ARG A 303 10.92 -2.04 -11.22
CA ARG A 303 12.25 -1.44 -11.46
C ARG A 303 12.15 -0.09 -12.18
N HIS A 304 11.21 0.05 -13.10
CA HIS A 304 10.93 1.33 -13.76
C HIS A 304 10.35 2.36 -12.77
N CYS A 305 9.48 1.94 -11.86
CA CYS A 305 8.97 2.79 -10.78
C CYS A 305 10.09 3.31 -9.90
N TYR A 306 10.95 2.41 -9.43
CA TYR A 306 12.12 2.80 -8.67
C TYR A 306 13.04 3.75 -9.47
N SER A 307 13.30 3.50 -10.76
CA SER A 307 14.22 4.34 -11.55
C SER A 307 13.68 5.75 -11.79
N VAL A 308 12.38 5.90 -12.03
CA VAL A 308 11.72 7.21 -12.17
C VAL A 308 11.78 7.96 -10.84
N LEU A 309 11.44 7.30 -9.73
CA LEU A 309 11.53 7.88 -8.39
C LEU A 309 12.96 8.32 -8.07
N ALA A 310 13.92 7.41 -8.19
CA ALA A 310 15.34 7.68 -7.95
C ALA A 310 15.89 8.83 -8.79
N GLY A 311 15.46 8.94 -10.05
CA GLY A 311 15.87 10.01 -10.97
C GLY A 311 15.24 11.37 -10.69
N GLN A 312 14.14 11.43 -9.93
CA GLN A 312 13.39 12.66 -9.64
C GLN A 312 13.44 13.05 -8.16
N ILE A 313 13.87 12.16 -7.28
CA ILE A 313 13.91 12.39 -5.83
C ILE A 313 14.81 13.55 -5.43
N ALA A 314 15.80 13.96 -6.23
CA ALA A 314 16.61 15.14 -5.93
C ALA A 314 15.95 16.46 -6.40
N GLN A 315 15.09 16.39 -7.42
CA GLN A 315 14.56 17.57 -8.13
C GLN A 315 13.19 18.00 -7.62
N ARG A 316 12.43 17.08 -7.03
CA ARG A 316 11.05 17.31 -6.58
C ARG A 316 11.02 17.62 -5.10
N GLU A 317 10.20 18.57 -4.69
CA GLU A 317 9.98 18.88 -3.28
C GLU A 317 9.01 17.90 -2.64
N LYS A 318 8.12 17.30 -3.44
CA LYS A 318 7.14 16.31 -3.00
C LYS A 318 6.92 15.22 -4.03
N ILE A 319 6.76 13.99 -3.55
CA ILE A 319 6.47 12.83 -4.40
C ILE A 319 5.25 12.11 -3.85
N VAL A 320 4.22 11.96 -4.66
CA VAL A 320 3.01 11.23 -4.32
C VAL A 320 2.93 9.95 -5.15
N LEU A 321 2.94 8.81 -4.46
CA LEU A 321 2.84 7.49 -5.07
C LEU A 321 1.46 6.89 -4.78
N ILE A 322 0.67 6.75 -5.83
CA ILE A 322 -0.65 6.13 -5.78
C ILE A 322 -0.55 4.70 -6.31
N LEU A 323 -1.00 3.72 -5.54
CA LEU A 323 -0.83 2.30 -5.83
C LEU A 323 -2.16 1.58 -5.79
N HIS A 324 -2.39 0.67 -6.74
CA HIS A 324 -3.62 -0.12 -6.75
C HIS A 324 -3.35 -1.62 -6.84
N SER A 325 -4.03 -2.42 -6.02
CA SER A 325 -3.96 -3.89 -6.07
C SER A 325 -2.52 -4.42 -6.00
N GLN A 326 -2.05 -5.20 -6.99
CA GLN A 326 -0.64 -5.64 -7.09
C GLN A 326 0.36 -4.48 -7.11
N GLY A 327 0.00 -3.32 -7.65
CA GLY A 327 0.86 -2.14 -7.59
C GLY A 327 1.21 -1.74 -6.15
N GLY A 328 0.34 -2.06 -5.18
CA GLY A 328 0.64 -1.90 -3.75
C GLY A 328 1.76 -2.80 -3.23
N LEU A 329 1.81 -4.06 -3.69
CA LEU A 329 2.90 -5.00 -3.41
C LEU A 329 4.21 -4.51 -4.06
N GLN A 330 4.14 -4.10 -5.32
CA GLN A 330 5.31 -3.58 -6.03
C GLN A 330 5.84 -2.32 -5.35
N GLY A 331 4.94 -1.44 -4.90
CA GLY A 331 5.30 -0.26 -4.13
C GLY A 331 5.94 -0.58 -2.78
N SER A 332 5.59 -1.69 -2.11
CA SER A 332 6.28 -2.08 -0.87
C SER A 332 7.74 -2.49 -1.14
N ILE A 333 7.99 -3.19 -2.25
CA ILE A 333 9.35 -3.53 -2.72
C ILE A 333 10.13 -2.25 -3.07
N VAL A 334 9.50 -1.30 -3.79
CA VAL A 334 10.11 0.00 -4.12
C VAL A 334 10.47 0.77 -2.85
N VAL A 335 9.59 0.79 -1.86
CA VAL A 335 9.86 1.44 -0.56
C VAL A 335 11.05 0.80 0.13
N ASP A 336 11.16 -0.53 0.15
CA ASP A 336 12.31 -1.21 0.75
C ASP A 336 13.63 -0.85 0.06
N TRP A 337 13.64 -0.77 -1.27
CA TRP A 337 14.83 -0.30 -2.01
C TRP A 337 15.13 1.16 -1.71
N LEU A 338 14.12 2.03 -1.61
CA LEU A 338 14.30 3.43 -1.24
C LEU A 338 14.89 3.58 0.16
N LEU A 339 14.40 2.80 1.13
CA LEU A 339 14.90 2.77 2.51
C LEU A 339 16.36 2.28 2.59
N ALA A 340 16.77 1.40 1.68
CA ALA A 340 18.15 0.90 1.61
C ALA A 340 19.12 1.90 0.94
N ASN A 341 18.61 2.77 0.05
CA ASN A 341 19.45 3.58 -0.82
C ASN A 341 19.46 5.08 -0.48
N TYR A 342 18.48 5.58 0.27
CA TYR A 342 18.31 7.01 0.55
C TYR A 342 18.23 7.33 2.04
N PRO A 343 18.75 8.48 2.48
CA PRO A 343 18.62 8.94 3.85
C PRO A 343 17.18 9.35 4.16
N ARG A 344 16.81 9.29 5.44
CA ARG A 344 15.45 9.54 5.93
C ARG A 344 14.90 10.90 5.51
N GLU A 345 15.73 11.93 5.58
CA GLU A 345 15.39 13.32 5.29
C GLU A 345 14.89 13.47 3.85
N THR A 346 15.48 12.70 2.92
CA THR A 346 15.07 12.67 1.51
C THR A 346 13.78 11.88 1.31
N LEU A 347 13.51 10.88 2.15
CA LEU A 347 12.32 10.03 2.05
C LEU A 347 11.07 10.65 2.69
N ARG A 348 11.23 11.62 3.59
CA ARG A 348 10.12 12.34 4.25
C ARG A 348 9.17 13.07 3.30
N LYS A 349 9.60 13.41 2.09
CA LYS A 349 8.73 14.04 1.08
C LYS A 349 7.89 13.07 0.26
N ILE A 350 8.04 11.77 0.50
CA ILE A 350 7.27 10.74 -0.19
C ILE A 350 5.99 10.48 0.60
N GLU A 351 4.86 10.64 -0.07
CA GLU A 351 3.54 10.27 0.41
C GLU A 351 2.99 9.10 -0.42
N ILE A 352 2.40 8.11 0.23
CA ILE A 352 1.93 6.88 -0.43
C ILE A 352 0.46 6.64 -0.11
N TYR A 353 -0.34 6.43 -1.15
CA TYR A 353 -1.77 6.16 -1.05
C TYR A 353 -2.11 4.90 -1.81
N THR A 354 -2.64 3.89 -1.13
CA THR A 354 -2.92 2.59 -1.77
C THR A 354 -4.40 2.24 -1.75
N PHE A 355 -4.91 1.67 -2.84
CA PHE A 355 -6.28 1.17 -2.98
C PHE A 355 -6.27 -0.34 -3.21
N GLY A 356 -6.97 -1.09 -2.35
CA GLY A 356 -7.04 -2.55 -2.47
C GLY A 356 -5.68 -3.24 -2.43
N ASN A 357 -4.75 -2.79 -1.60
CA ASN A 357 -3.33 -3.18 -1.63
C ASN A 357 -3.07 -4.69 -1.36
N ALA A 358 -2.39 -5.35 -2.31
CA ALA A 358 -2.02 -6.78 -2.25
C ALA A 358 -0.77 -7.11 -1.41
N ALA A 359 -0.05 -6.09 -0.95
CA ALA A 359 1.20 -6.26 -0.23
C ALA A 359 1.03 -7.12 1.03
N ASN A 360 2.03 -7.93 1.33
CA ASN A 360 2.12 -8.63 2.60
C ASN A 360 2.98 -7.90 3.64
N HIS A 361 3.71 -6.85 3.24
CA HIS A 361 4.50 -5.98 4.11
C HIS A 361 4.43 -4.54 3.60
N PHE A 362 4.67 -3.58 4.49
CA PHE A 362 4.88 -2.18 4.15
C PHE A 362 5.75 -1.53 5.23
N ASN A 363 7.03 -1.30 4.92
CA ASN A 363 8.00 -0.84 5.90
C ASN A 363 8.03 0.69 6.00
N ASN A 364 7.98 1.21 7.22
CA ASN A 364 8.25 2.61 7.50
C ASN A 364 8.85 2.74 8.92
N PRO A 365 10.16 2.49 9.09
CA PRO A 365 10.78 2.49 10.41
C PRO A 365 10.72 3.87 11.07
N ARG A 366 10.49 3.90 12.39
CA ARG A 366 10.43 5.13 13.20
C ARG A 366 11.84 5.63 13.57
N ALA A 367 11.94 6.93 13.83
CA ALA A 367 13.19 7.60 14.19
C ALA A 367 13.57 7.42 15.68
N GLY A 368 14.16 6.27 16.04
CA GLY A 368 14.86 6.10 17.33
C GLY A 368 13.95 5.90 18.56
N LEU A 369 14.56 5.52 19.68
CA LEU A 369 13.87 5.34 20.96
C LEU A 369 13.52 6.72 21.55
N GLY A 370 12.23 7.08 21.53
CA GLY A 370 11.69 8.25 22.24
C GLY A 370 11.29 9.44 21.36
N ASP A 371 11.52 9.40 20.05
CA ASP A 371 10.88 10.32 19.09
C ASP A 371 9.80 9.56 18.30
N ASP A 372 8.65 9.37 18.96
CA ASP A 372 7.48 8.66 18.42
C ASP A 372 6.83 9.37 17.23
N THR A 373 7.32 10.53 16.83
CA THR A 373 6.64 11.42 15.89
C THR A 373 7.12 11.28 14.46
N SER A 374 8.39 10.96 14.20
CA SER A 374 8.91 11.08 12.83
C SER A 374 9.12 9.73 12.13
N ALA A 375 8.11 9.31 11.37
CA ALA A 375 8.24 8.22 10.41
C ALA A 375 9.29 8.56 9.32
N THR A 376 9.81 7.54 8.64
CA THR A 376 10.84 7.75 7.60
C THR A 376 10.24 8.27 6.30
N LEU A 377 9.07 7.76 5.91
CA LEU A 377 8.23 8.33 4.85
C LEU A 377 7.31 9.41 5.44
N GLY A 378 6.95 10.40 4.62
CA GLY A 378 6.11 11.52 5.03
C GLY A 378 4.71 11.08 5.43
N HIS A 379 4.05 10.32 4.56
CA HIS A 379 2.69 9.84 4.84
C HIS A 379 2.40 8.52 4.14
N VAL A 380 1.63 7.64 4.79
CA VAL A 380 1.20 6.36 4.20
C VAL A 380 -0.25 6.06 4.59
N GLU A 381 -1.13 5.92 3.60
CA GLU A 381 -2.52 5.54 3.78
C GLU A 381 -2.91 4.35 2.89
N HIS A 382 -3.73 3.48 3.45
CA HIS A 382 -4.30 2.32 2.79
C HIS A 382 -5.82 2.37 2.84
N TYR A 383 -6.46 2.23 1.70
CA TYR A 383 -7.91 2.17 1.55
C TYR A 383 -8.30 0.75 1.14
N GLY A 384 -9.14 0.10 1.95
CA GLY A 384 -9.54 -1.29 1.74
C GLY A 384 -11.02 -1.52 1.98
N ASN A 385 -11.72 -2.07 0.99
CA ASN A 385 -13.10 -2.51 1.17
C ASN A 385 -13.13 -3.89 1.85
N ALA A 386 -13.98 -4.07 2.87
CA ALA A 386 -14.05 -5.30 3.66
C ALA A 386 -14.49 -6.54 2.85
N GLY A 387 -15.21 -6.32 1.74
CA GLY A 387 -15.60 -7.36 0.78
C GLY A 387 -14.70 -7.45 -0.45
N ASP A 388 -13.58 -6.74 -0.51
CA ASP A 388 -12.59 -6.89 -1.58
C ASP A 388 -11.62 -8.04 -1.28
N PHE A 389 -11.50 -8.96 -2.23
CA PHE A 389 -10.59 -10.08 -2.19
C PHE A 389 -9.13 -9.64 -1.98
N VAL A 390 -8.61 -8.69 -2.77
CA VAL A 390 -7.18 -8.34 -2.71
C VAL A 390 -6.86 -7.60 -1.42
N ALA A 391 -7.71 -6.65 -0.99
CA ALA A 391 -7.52 -5.97 0.29
C ALA A 391 -7.48 -6.95 1.48
N ARG A 392 -8.36 -7.97 1.49
CA ARG A 392 -8.36 -9.03 2.52
C ARG A 392 -7.21 -10.02 2.40
N TRP A 393 -6.65 -10.18 1.22
CA TRP A 393 -5.49 -11.03 0.99
C TRP A 393 -4.17 -10.30 1.33
N GLY A 394 -4.17 -8.97 1.23
CA GLY A 394 -3.06 -8.08 1.57
C GLY A 394 -3.35 -7.19 2.77
N ALA A 395 -3.47 -5.87 2.55
CA ALA A 395 -3.37 -4.85 3.59
C ALA A 395 -4.29 -5.05 4.81
N ILE A 396 -5.55 -5.44 4.63
CA ILE A 396 -6.48 -5.65 5.76
C ILE A 396 -5.98 -6.80 6.64
N HIS A 397 -5.50 -7.89 6.03
CA HIS A 397 -5.07 -9.07 6.78
C HIS A 397 -3.76 -8.85 7.53
N PHE A 398 -2.77 -8.26 6.87
CA PHE A 398 -1.48 -8.01 7.50
C PHE A 398 -1.53 -6.86 8.50
N LYS A 399 -2.35 -5.83 8.28
CA LYS A 399 -2.59 -4.79 9.29
C LYS A 399 -3.25 -5.36 10.53
N ALA A 400 -4.30 -6.19 10.38
CA ALA A 400 -4.97 -6.83 11.51
C ALA A 400 -4.02 -7.70 12.35
N ARG A 401 -3.06 -8.39 11.71
CA ARG A 401 -2.02 -9.16 12.42
C ARG A 401 -1.02 -8.31 13.18
N VAL A 402 -0.75 -7.10 12.72
CA VAL A 402 0.13 -6.15 13.42
C VAL A 402 -0.59 -5.49 14.58
N SER A 403 -1.91 -5.29 14.48
CA SER A 403 -2.73 -4.68 15.54
C SER A 403 -3.27 -5.66 16.58
N ASP A 404 -2.94 -6.95 16.49
CA ASP A 404 -3.43 -7.97 17.42
C ASP A 404 -2.92 -7.69 18.85
N GLU A 405 -3.83 -7.36 19.77
CA GLU A 405 -3.53 -6.85 21.10
C GLU A 405 -2.89 -7.91 22.00
N ASP A 406 -3.33 -9.17 21.89
CA ASP A 406 -2.76 -10.27 22.68
C ASP A 406 -1.30 -10.51 22.29
N LEU A 407 -1.00 -10.36 20.99
CA LEU A 407 0.35 -10.47 20.45
C LEU A 407 1.21 -9.24 20.80
N ASN A 408 0.62 -8.05 20.80
CA ASN A 408 1.31 -6.82 21.18
C ASN A 408 1.53 -6.68 22.68
N ALA A 409 0.67 -7.25 23.53
CA ALA A 409 0.83 -7.24 24.99
C ALA A 409 2.05 -8.07 25.44
N ASP A 410 2.29 -9.23 24.80
CA ASP A 410 3.51 -10.02 25.00
C ASP A 410 4.76 -9.24 24.53
N LEU A 411 4.67 -8.53 23.40
CA LEU A 411 5.76 -7.68 22.88
C LEU A 411 6.04 -6.44 23.75
N ASP A 412 5.01 -5.83 24.35
CA ASP A 412 5.15 -4.66 25.23
C ASP A 412 5.74 -5.01 26.60
N GLU A 413 5.38 -6.19 27.14
CA GLU A 413 6.03 -6.74 28.34
C GLU A 413 7.53 -6.98 28.09
N GLN A 414 7.89 -7.46 26.90
CA GLN A 414 9.28 -7.66 26.47
C GLN A 414 10.02 -6.35 26.14
N SER A 415 9.34 -5.36 25.56
CA SER A 415 9.88 -4.01 25.26
C SER A 415 10.22 -3.21 26.52
N ARG A 416 9.33 -3.23 27.53
CA ARG A 416 9.54 -2.52 28.81
C ARG A 416 10.71 -3.07 29.63
N ALA A 417 11.13 -4.31 29.36
CA ALA A 417 12.32 -4.91 29.97
C ALA A 417 13.66 -4.44 29.34
N ALA A 418 13.64 -3.51 28.36
CA ALA A 418 14.78 -3.17 27.52
C ALA A 418 15.41 -4.41 26.87
N ASP A 419 14.58 -5.41 26.57
CA ASP A 419 15.02 -6.69 26.04
C ASP A 419 15.29 -6.54 24.55
N LEU A 420 16.56 -6.73 24.14
CA LEU A 420 16.98 -6.74 22.73
C LEU A 420 16.23 -7.80 21.89
N ARG A 421 15.44 -8.69 22.52
CA ARG A 421 14.43 -9.53 21.85
C ARG A 421 13.44 -8.73 21.03
N TYR A 422 13.04 -7.53 21.44
CA TYR A 422 12.11 -6.72 20.65
C TYR A 422 12.71 -6.27 19.30
N VAL A 423 14.02 -6.00 19.28
CA VAL A 423 14.75 -5.60 18.05
C VAL A 423 15.07 -6.80 17.16
N LEU A 424 15.27 -7.97 17.75
CA LEU A 424 15.70 -9.19 17.05
C LEU A 424 14.60 -10.24 16.83
N GLY A 425 13.48 -10.11 17.52
CA GLY A 425 12.42 -11.11 17.62
C GLY A 425 11.08 -10.43 17.48
N ARG A 426 10.59 -10.41 16.24
CA ARG A 426 9.15 -10.45 16.02
C ARG A 426 8.72 -11.90 16.10
N ASP A 427 7.64 -12.16 16.82
CA ASP A 427 7.07 -13.50 16.94
C ASP A 427 6.65 -14.06 15.57
N LYS A 428 6.41 -15.38 15.54
CA LYS A 428 6.22 -16.24 14.36
C LYS A 428 5.38 -15.55 13.26
N ARG A 429 6.05 -15.15 12.17
CA ARG A 429 5.45 -14.78 10.87
C ARG A 429 4.79 -13.39 10.77
N GLN A 430 5.19 -12.41 11.57
CA GLN A 430 4.69 -11.03 11.39
C GLN A 430 5.50 -10.21 10.37
N ASN A 431 4.83 -9.79 9.30
CA ASN A 431 5.32 -8.76 8.41
C ASN A 431 5.02 -7.37 8.96
N ASN A 432 5.95 -6.42 8.81
CA ASN A 432 5.67 -5.02 9.16
C ASN A 432 4.59 -4.48 8.23
N PHE A 433 3.59 -3.78 8.76
CA PHE A 433 2.58 -3.11 7.93
C PHE A 433 2.26 -1.71 8.49
N SER A 434 3.05 -0.75 8.02
CA SER A 434 3.02 0.64 8.46
C SER A 434 2.01 1.45 7.65
N GLY A 435 1.50 2.56 8.21
CA GLY A 435 0.49 3.42 7.56
C GLY A 435 -0.90 3.28 8.16
N LEU A 436 -1.76 4.27 7.89
CA LEU A 436 -3.16 4.31 8.32
C LEU A 436 -4.01 3.42 7.41
N LEU A 437 -4.84 2.54 7.98
CA LEU A 437 -5.79 1.72 7.22
C LEU A 437 -7.21 2.25 7.39
N PHE A 438 -7.79 2.76 6.31
CA PHE A 438 -9.19 3.11 6.23
C PHE A 438 -9.96 1.92 5.64
N LYS A 439 -10.62 1.16 6.52
CA LYS A 439 -11.45 0.01 6.15
C LYS A 439 -12.90 0.45 5.93
N HIS A 440 -13.47 0.13 4.78
CA HIS A 440 -14.86 0.41 4.46
C HIS A 440 -15.70 -0.88 4.48
N ASP A 441 -16.76 -0.93 5.28
CA ASP A 441 -17.63 -2.11 5.39
C ASP A 441 -18.63 -2.23 4.24
N VAL A 442 -18.12 -2.51 3.04
CA VAL A 442 -18.89 -2.66 1.81
C VAL A 442 -18.45 -3.88 1.02
N LYS A 443 -19.37 -4.42 0.20
CA LYS A 443 -19.09 -5.54 -0.70
C LYS A 443 -18.41 -5.08 -2.00
N GLY A 444 -17.41 -5.85 -2.43
CA GLY A 444 -16.54 -5.62 -3.59
C GLY A 444 -15.80 -4.25 -3.60
N HIS A 445 -14.92 -3.90 -4.54
CA HIS A 445 -14.61 -4.42 -5.89
C HIS A 445 -13.08 -4.33 -6.15
N LEU A 446 -12.53 -5.11 -7.09
CA LEU A 446 -11.07 -5.19 -7.40
C LEU A 446 -10.50 -3.99 -8.17
N LEU A 447 -11.34 -3.18 -8.80
CA LEU A 447 -10.93 -2.18 -9.77
C LEU A 447 -10.73 -0.82 -9.10
N ASN A 448 -9.81 -0.02 -9.63
CA ASN A 448 -9.39 1.21 -8.97
C ASN A 448 -10.47 2.28 -9.05
N GLN A 449 -11.19 2.39 -10.17
CA GLN A 449 -12.26 3.38 -10.33
C GLN A 449 -13.40 3.16 -9.33
N HIS A 450 -13.68 1.91 -8.98
CA HIS A 450 -14.67 1.56 -7.98
C HIS A 450 -14.29 2.04 -6.56
N TYR A 451 -12.99 2.00 -6.23
CA TYR A 451 -12.48 2.61 -5.01
C TYR A 451 -12.65 4.13 -5.05
N LEU A 452 -12.22 4.75 -6.15
CA LEU A 452 -12.28 6.20 -6.32
C LEU A 452 -13.72 6.73 -6.34
N ASP A 453 -14.69 6.02 -6.93
CA ASP A 453 -16.10 6.42 -6.94
C ASP A 453 -16.74 6.45 -5.56
N ARG A 454 -16.31 5.56 -4.66
CA ARG A 454 -16.82 5.50 -3.30
C ARG A 454 -16.13 6.49 -2.38
N ILE A 455 -14.81 6.64 -2.55
CA ILE A 455 -13.96 7.45 -1.68
C ILE A 455 -14.01 8.92 -2.11
N LEU A 456 -13.86 9.19 -3.41
CA LEU A 456 -13.72 10.49 -4.05
C LEU A 456 -14.69 10.61 -5.25
N PRO A 457 -16.01 10.62 -5.01
CA PRO A 457 -17.01 10.71 -6.08
C PRO A 457 -16.83 12.01 -6.89
N LEU A 458 -16.94 11.93 -8.21
CA LEU A 458 -16.85 13.11 -9.08
C LEU A 458 -18.18 13.87 -9.20
N ASN A 459 -18.08 15.17 -9.50
CA ASN A 459 -19.19 16.04 -9.87
C ASN A 459 -19.85 15.61 -11.18
N GLU A 460 -21.00 16.22 -11.48
CA GLU A 460 -21.81 15.82 -12.63
C GLU A 460 -21.10 16.05 -13.97
N THR A 461 -20.16 16.99 -14.00
CA THR A 461 -19.34 17.30 -15.17
C THR A 461 -18.08 16.42 -15.27
N LEU A 462 -17.82 15.57 -14.28
CA LEU A 462 -16.63 14.73 -14.16
C LEU A 462 -15.31 15.52 -14.17
N THR A 463 -15.30 16.77 -13.69
CA THR A 463 -14.13 17.67 -13.71
C THR A 463 -13.45 17.81 -12.34
N GLY A 464 -14.07 17.31 -11.28
CA GLY A 464 -13.55 17.41 -9.92
C GLY A 464 -14.39 16.58 -8.94
N VAL A 465 -13.93 16.45 -7.71
CA VAL A 465 -14.61 15.74 -6.61
C VAL A 465 -15.83 16.54 -6.13
N VAL A 466 -16.93 15.85 -5.83
CA VAL A 466 -18.13 16.50 -5.26
C VAL A 466 -17.87 16.93 -3.83
N GLU A 467 -18.20 18.19 -3.55
CA GLU A 467 -18.13 18.79 -2.23
C GLU A 467 -19.47 19.45 -1.89
N ASP A 468 -19.74 19.60 -0.60
CA ASP A 468 -20.81 20.48 -0.12
C ASP A 468 -20.43 21.96 -0.31
N GLY A 469 -21.38 22.87 -0.08
CA GLY A 469 -21.15 24.32 -0.21
C GLY A 469 -20.10 24.89 0.75
N LYS A 470 -19.48 24.08 1.62
CA LYS A 470 -18.40 24.46 2.54
C LYS A 470 -17.09 23.73 2.25
N GLY A 471 -16.97 23.03 1.10
CA GLY A 471 -15.76 22.26 0.75
C GLY A 471 -15.57 20.99 1.56
N LYS A 472 -16.65 20.42 2.12
CA LYS A 472 -16.63 19.15 2.87
C LYS A 472 -17.18 18.01 2.00
N PRO A 473 -16.85 16.75 2.32
CA PRO A 473 -17.41 15.62 1.60
C PRO A 473 -18.94 15.56 1.74
N VAL A 474 -19.61 15.15 0.65
CA VAL A 474 -21.07 15.00 0.60
C VAL A 474 -21.58 14.03 1.69
N ARG A 475 -22.78 14.27 2.22
CA ARG A 475 -23.41 13.35 3.18
C ARG A 475 -23.54 11.95 2.58
N GLY A 476 -23.13 10.94 3.35
CA GLY A 476 -23.18 9.53 2.94
C GLY A 476 -22.01 9.05 2.10
N SER A 477 -21.07 9.93 1.68
CA SER A 477 -19.82 9.49 1.07
C SER A 477 -18.89 8.88 2.11
N PHE A 478 -17.95 8.03 1.66
CA PHE A 478 -16.98 7.38 2.54
C PHE A 478 -16.20 8.37 3.40
N MET A 479 -15.75 9.47 2.80
CA MET A 479 -14.99 10.53 3.49
C MET A 479 -15.80 11.21 4.61
N ASN A 480 -17.13 11.20 4.55
CA ASN A 480 -18.00 11.72 5.59
C ASN A 480 -18.51 10.63 6.56
N LEU A 481 -18.02 9.40 6.49
CA LEU A 481 -18.34 8.38 7.48
C LEU A 481 -17.61 8.65 8.80
N THR A 482 -18.21 8.19 9.89
CA THR A 482 -17.63 8.28 11.23
C THR A 482 -16.68 7.10 11.44
N LEU A 483 -15.49 7.39 11.97
CA LEU A 483 -14.53 6.38 12.40
C LEU A 483 -15.10 5.56 13.55
N ARG A 484 -14.99 4.23 13.44
CA ARG A 484 -15.49 3.27 14.42
C ARG A 484 -14.42 2.20 14.66
N PRO A 485 -14.26 1.72 15.90
CA PRO A 485 -13.40 0.58 16.19
C PRO A 485 -13.93 -0.68 15.49
N GLU A 486 -13.03 -1.59 15.16
CA GLU A 486 -13.39 -2.85 14.49
C GLU A 486 -14.10 -3.83 15.44
N HIS A 487 -13.71 -3.85 16.72
CA HIS A 487 -14.31 -4.70 17.75
C HIS A 487 -14.87 -3.86 18.91
N ALA A 488 -16.00 -4.29 19.46
CA ALA A 488 -16.60 -3.67 20.64
C ALA A 488 -15.65 -3.81 21.84
N GLY A 489 -15.12 -2.68 22.33
CA GLY A 489 -14.16 -2.63 23.45
C GLY A 489 -12.76 -2.15 23.06
N GLN A 490 -12.43 -2.05 21.78
CA GLN A 490 -11.19 -1.44 21.32
C GLN A 490 -11.32 0.09 21.30
N HIS A 491 -10.34 0.80 21.87
CA HIS A 491 -10.27 2.25 21.78
C HIS A 491 -9.63 2.65 20.45
N LEU A 492 -10.39 3.26 19.56
CA LEU A 492 -9.86 3.89 18.35
C LEU A 492 -9.58 5.37 18.63
N GLU A 493 -8.37 5.84 18.35
CA GLU A 493 -8.10 7.28 18.42
C GLU A 493 -8.85 8.03 17.31
N GLY A 494 -9.49 9.14 17.66
CA GLY A 494 -10.41 9.83 16.75
C GLY A 494 -11.73 9.08 16.53
N GLU A 495 -12.11 8.17 17.43
CA GLU A 495 -13.47 7.60 17.43
C GLU A 495 -14.51 8.71 17.46
N GLY A 496 -15.48 8.65 16.55
CA GLY A 496 -16.49 9.72 16.39
C GLY A 496 -16.12 10.79 15.35
N ASP A 497 -14.83 10.94 15.03
CA ASP A 497 -14.39 11.84 13.96
C ASP A 497 -14.77 11.31 12.58
N ARG A 498 -14.69 12.19 11.58
CA ARG A 498 -14.95 11.86 10.18
C ARG A 498 -13.68 11.45 9.47
N VAL A 499 -13.79 10.50 8.54
CA VAL A 499 -12.64 10.00 7.76
C VAL A 499 -11.84 11.12 7.09
N TYR A 500 -12.51 12.12 6.49
CA TYR A 500 -11.84 13.23 5.78
C TYR A 500 -10.96 14.12 6.68
N GLN A 501 -11.17 14.10 8.00
CA GLN A 501 -10.36 14.87 8.94
C GLN A 501 -9.00 14.22 9.14
N HIS A 502 -8.93 12.89 9.02
CA HIS A 502 -7.73 12.07 9.19
C HIS A 502 -7.07 11.71 7.86
N SER A 503 -7.82 11.72 6.76
CA SER A 503 -7.29 11.48 5.41
C SER A 503 -6.55 12.71 4.87
N ARG A 504 -5.23 12.59 4.70
CA ARG A 504 -4.40 13.57 4.00
C ARG A 504 -4.69 13.56 2.50
N LEU A 505 -5.07 12.42 1.92
CA LEU A 505 -5.46 12.34 0.51
C LEU A 505 -6.64 13.27 0.18
N TRP A 506 -7.63 13.35 1.08
CA TRP A 506 -8.76 14.28 0.91
C TRP A 506 -8.31 15.73 0.81
N LYS A 507 -7.22 16.12 1.47
CA LYS A 507 -6.71 17.50 1.43
C LYS A 507 -6.19 17.91 0.05
N TYR A 508 -5.93 16.95 -0.85
CA TYR A 508 -5.47 17.21 -2.22
C TYR A 508 -6.59 17.41 -3.24
N VAL A 509 -7.85 17.07 -2.91
CA VAL A 509 -8.91 17.05 -3.92
C VAL A 509 -9.16 18.45 -4.46
N ASN A 510 -9.52 18.52 -5.75
CA ASN A 510 -9.81 19.77 -6.45
C ASN A 510 -8.64 20.78 -6.43
N GLY A 511 -7.40 20.29 -6.58
CA GLY A 511 -6.21 21.14 -6.73
C GLY A 511 -5.61 21.67 -5.43
N ARG A 512 -6.25 21.44 -4.29
CA ARG A 512 -5.71 21.89 -2.99
C ARG A 512 -4.41 21.18 -2.64
N SER A 513 -3.59 21.79 -1.79
CA SER A 513 -2.41 21.16 -1.19
C SER A 513 -2.56 21.16 0.34
N PRO A 514 -2.24 20.06 1.05
CA PRO A 514 -2.18 20.08 2.50
C PRO A 514 -1.05 21.01 2.95
N HIS A 515 -1.34 21.87 3.92
CA HIS A 515 -0.29 22.63 4.59
C HIS A 515 0.52 21.68 5.48
N ASP A 516 1.84 21.79 5.42
CA ASP A 516 2.79 21.15 6.33
C ASP A 516 2.82 21.89 7.69
N GLU A 517 1.69 22.46 8.13
CA GLU A 517 1.55 23.00 9.47
C GLU A 517 1.83 21.87 10.43
N GLY A 518 2.92 22.04 11.20
CA GLY A 518 3.53 21.03 12.06
C GLY A 518 2.43 20.17 12.65
N GLU A 519 2.31 18.95 12.09
CA GLU A 519 1.40 17.95 12.58
C GLU A 519 1.74 17.85 14.05
N SER A 520 0.91 18.47 14.89
CA SER A 520 0.71 18.00 16.24
C SER A 520 0.36 16.55 16.02
N HIS A 521 1.38 15.71 16.09
CA HIS A 521 1.27 14.28 16.29
C HIS A 521 0.49 14.17 17.59
N HIS A 522 -0.83 14.35 17.48
CA HIS A 522 -1.79 13.89 18.44
C HIS A 522 -1.39 12.44 18.64
N ARG A 523 -0.99 12.19 19.88
CA ARG A 523 -0.43 10.93 20.35
C ARG A 523 -1.24 9.76 19.78
N MET A 524 -0.76 9.20 18.67
CA MET A 524 -1.06 7.83 18.27
C MET A 524 -0.33 6.86 19.17
N VAL A 525 -0.71 6.93 20.44
CA VAL A 525 -0.39 6.04 21.52
C VAL A 525 -1.60 5.14 21.63
N ASN A 526 -1.42 3.84 21.38
CA ASN A 526 -2.35 2.81 21.85
C ASN A 526 -2.68 3.13 23.31
N GLY A 527 -3.94 3.49 23.56
CA GLY A 527 -4.36 4.08 24.82
C GLY A 527 -4.07 3.18 26.00
N TYR A 528 -3.07 3.53 26.81
CA TYR A 528 -3.03 3.24 28.23
C TYR A 528 -3.32 4.54 28.99
N HIS A 529 -4.59 4.75 29.34
CA HIS A 529 -4.93 5.66 30.42
C HIS A 529 -4.63 4.95 31.74
N HIS A 530 -3.53 5.34 32.39
CA HIS A 530 -3.34 5.09 33.81
C HIS A 530 -4.36 5.90 34.61
N SER A 531 -5.42 5.26 35.08
CA SER A 531 -6.10 5.69 36.29
C SER A 531 -5.28 5.21 37.49
N HIS A 532 -4.58 6.13 38.17
CA HIS A 532 -4.09 5.87 39.52
C HIS A 532 -5.11 6.36 40.56
N PRO A 533 -5.21 5.69 41.71
CA PRO A 533 -6.26 5.90 42.69
C PRO A 533 -5.95 7.07 43.62
N HIS A 534 -6.94 7.90 43.87
CA HIS A 534 -7.14 8.55 45.16
C HIS A 534 -8.64 8.65 45.45
#